data_AF-A0A7H8PUQ0-F1
#
_entry.id   AF-A0A7H8PUQ0-F1
#
_cell.length_a   1.000
_cell.length_b   1.000
_cell.length_c   1.000
_cell.angle_alpha   90.00
_cell.angle_beta   90.00
_cell.angle_gamma   90.00
#
_symmetry.space_group_name_H-M   'P 1'
#
loop_
_entity.id
_entity.type
_entity.pdbx_description
1 polymer ?
#
loop_
_entity_poly.entity_id
_entity_poly.type
_entity_poly.pdbx_seq_one_letter_code
_entity_poly.pdbx_strand_id
1 'polypeptide(L)'
;MDLLTDSPVDNDGEHWQQASDSELVDHLLQRYHQVHRRQLGDLLYLAQKVEHTHHDHPDCPQGLTEHLRNMARELEQHMQKEEMILFPMLARGQGAMAGGPIQVMLGEHDDHAAAIAHIDVLTNGLSLPDGVCNSWRGLYTGLQTFVSDLQKHIQLENDILFARYLSA
;
A
#
# COMPACT_ATOMS: atom_id res chain seq x y z
N MET A 1 -16.34 -34.19 -20.03
CA MET A 1 -15.12 -34.55 -19.30
C MET A 1 -14.70 -33.27 -18.61
N ASP A 2 -15.16 -33.14 -17.37
CA ASP A 2 -15.06 -31.91 -16.58
C ASP A 2 -13.62 -31.62 -16.21
N LEU A 3 -13.16 -30.41 -16.52
CA LEU A 3 -11.95 -29.81 -15.97
C LEU A 3 -12.29 -28.37 -15.57
N LEU A 4 -13.19 -28.25 -14.59
CA LEU A 4 -13.21 -27.10 -13.69
C LEU A 4 -12.08 -27.34 -12.69
N THR A 5 -10.91 -26.78 -12.94
CA THR A 5 -9.91 -26.63 -11.89
C THR A 5 -10.40 -25.51 -10.98
N ASP A 6 -10.93 -25.93 -9.84
CA ASP A 6 -11.23 -25.10 -8.69
C ASP A 6 -10.01 -24.20 -8.40
N SER A 7 -10.18 -22.89 -8.56
CA SER A 7 -9.18 -21.93 -8.08
C SER A 7 -9.26 -21.97 -6.56
N PRO A 8 -8.14 -21.90 -5.82
CA PRO A 8 -8.22 -21.90 -4.36
C PRO A 8 -9.09 -20.71 -3.97
N VAL A 9 -10.23 -21.00 -3.32
CA VAL A 9 -11.09 -19.99 -2.72
C VAL A 9 -10.19 -19.14 -1.83
N ASP A 10 -10.20 -17.83 -2.07
CA ASP A 10 -9.33 -16.84 -1.42
C ASP A 10 -9.68 -16.78 0.08
N ASN A 11 -9.10 -17.71 0.84
CA ASN A 11 -9.46 -17.97 2.24
C ASN A 11 -8.72 -17.05 3.23
N ASP A 12 -7.90 -16.14 2.70
CA ASP A 12 -7.12 -15.19 3.47
C ASP A 12 -8.04 -14.28 4.30
N GLY A 13 -9.17 -13.84 3.74
CA GLY A 13 -10.13 -12.98 4.44
C GLY A 13 -10.78 -13.67 5.66
N GLU A 14 -11.24 -14.92 5.51
CA GLU A 14 -11.84 -15.67 6.62
C GLU A 14 -10.81 -16.00 7.71
N HIS A 15 -9.57 -16.30 7.31
CA HIS A 15 -8.46 -16.50 8.23
C HIS A 15 -8.22 -15.25 9.09
N TRP A 16 -8.07 -14.07 8.48
CA TRP A 16 -7.78 -12.84 9.21
C TRP A 16 -8.93 -12.38 10.11
N GLN A 17 -10.17 -12.71 9.79
CA GLN A 17 -11.30 -12.46 10.71
C GLN A 17 -11.17 -13.23 12.04
N GLN A 18 -10.58 -14.42 12.02
CA GLN A 18 -10.43 -15.28 13.19
C GLN A 18 -9.06 -15.16 13.87
N ALA A 19 -8.05 -14.65 13.16
CA ALA A 19 -6.70 -14.45 13.66
C ALA A 19 -6.66 -13.50 14.87
N SER A 20 -5.72 -13.74 15.78
CA SER A 20 -5.48 -12.82 16.91
C SER A 20 -4.90 -11.49 16.42
N ASP A 21 -5.07 -10.41 17.21
CA ASP A 21 -4.49 -9.11 16.86
C ASP A 21 -2.97 -9.17 16.70
N SER A 22 -2.27 -9.89 17.59
CA SER A 22 -0.82 -10.04 17.50
C SER A 22 -0.39 -10.72 16.21
N GLU A 23 -1.13 -11.74 15.77
CA GLU A 23 -0.84 -12.45 14.52
C GLU A 23 -1.09 -11.58 13.29
N LEU A 24 -2.20 -10.84 13.25
CA LEU A 24 -2.50 -9.91 12.17
C LEU A 24 -1.50 -8.75 12.13
N VAL A 25 -1.12 -8.19 13.29
CA VAL A 25 -0.06 -7.17 13.40
C VAL A 25 1.26 -7.70 12.86
N ASP A 26 1.70 -8.89 13.28
CA ASP A 26 2.95 -9.48 12.79
C ASP A 26 2.93 -9.66 11.26
N HIS A 27 1.78 -10.03 10.70
CA HIS A 27 1.58 -10.10 9.26
C HIS A 27 1.68 -8.73 8.59
N LEU A 28 0.98 -7.71 9.12
CA LEU A 28 1.00 -6.33 8.59
C LEU A 28 2.43 -5.78 8.54
N LEU A 29 3.19 -5.97 9.61
CA LEU A 29 4.58 -5.54 9.70
C LEU A 29 5.49 -6.21 8.67
N GLN A 30 5.39 -7.54 8.54
CA GLN A 30 6.30 -8.32 7.69
C GLN A 30 5.92 -8.28 6.21
N ARG A 31 4.64 -8.46 5.89
CA ARG A 31 4.14 -8.56 4.52
C ARG A 31 3.92 -7.20 3.88
N TYR A 32 3.57 -6.17 4.65
CA TYR A 32 3.24 -4.86 4.08
C TYR A 32 4.26 -3.80 4.47
N HIS A 33 4.44 -3.46 5.74
CA HIS A 33 5.28 -2.33 6.14
C HIS A 33 6.74 -2.47 5.64
N GLN A 34 7.34 -3.64 5.87
CA GLN A 34 8.71 -3.90 5.42
C GLN A 34 8.82 -3.93 3.88
N VAL A 35 7.76 -4.39 3.20
CA VAL A 35 7.71 -4.50 1.73
C VAL A 35 7.54 -3.12 1.10
N HIS A 36 6.66 -2.26 1.62
CA HIS A 36 6.43 -0.91 1.13
C HIS A 36 7.68 -0.04 1.17
N ARG A 37 8.46 -0.13 2.26
CA ARG A 37 9.76 0.57 2.36
C ARG A 37 10.71 0.21 1.23
N ARG A 38 10.77 -1.07 0.85
CA ARG A 38 11.58 -1.53 -0.30
C ARG A 38 10.97 -1.09 -1.63
N GLN A 39 9.68 -1.34 -1.83
CA GLN A 39 8.96 -0.98 -3.06
C GLN A 39 9.12 0.50 -3.38
N LEU A 40 8.86 1.39 -2.42
CA LEU A 40 8.96 2.84 -2.64
C LEU A 40 10.39 3.30 -2.93
N GLY A 41 11.40 2.67 -2.32
CA GLY A 41 12.80 2.92 -2.65
C GLY A 41 13.14 2.58 -4.11
N ASP A 42 12.73 1.39 -4.56
CA ASP A 42 12.94 0.93 -5.94
C ASP A 42 12.15 1.77 -6.95
N LEU A 43 10.90 2.10 -6.63
CA LEU A 43 10.03 2.93 -7.46
C LEU A 43 10.55 4.35 -7.61
N LEU A 44 11.06 4.96 -6.53
CA LEU A 44 11.70 6.27 -6.58
C LEU A 44 12.91 6.29 -7.50
N TYR A 45 13.75 5.26 -7.41
CA TYR A 45 14.92 5.14 -8.29
C TYR A 45 14.50 5.02 -9.77
N LEU A 46 13.51 4.18 -10.06
CA LEU A 46 13.02 3.97 -11.42
C LEU A 46 12.31 5.21 -11.98
N ALA A 47 11.48 5.89 -11.19
CA ALA A 47 10.78 7.11 -11.59
C ALA A 47 11.78 8.22 -11.95
N GLN A 48 12.81 8.43 -11.12
CA GLN A 48 13.86 9.41 -11.39
C GLN A 48 14.57 9.11 -12.71
N LYS A 49 14.89 7.84 -12.96
CA LYS A 49 15.57 7.42 -14.18
C LYS A 49 14.68 7.63 -15.41
N VAL A 50 13.41 7.27 -15.32
CA VAL A 50 12.43 7.41 -16.41
C VAL A 50 12.22 8.89 -16.74
N GLU A 51 11.91 9.71 -15.74
CA GLU A 51 11.72 11.16 -15.95
C GLU A 51 12.97 11.83 -16.50
N HIS A 52 14.16 11.52 -15.97
CA HIS A 52 15.41 12.08 -16.48
C HIS A 52 15.66 11.70 -17.95
N THR A 53 15.55 10.40 -18.27
CA THR A 53 15.89 9.88 -19.60
C THR A 53 14.85 10.24 -20.66
N HIS A 54 13.59 10.33 -20.26
CA HIS A 54 12.45 10.49 -21.17
C HIS A 54 11.72 11.83 -20.99
N HIS A 55 12.32 12.85 -20.36
CA HIS A 55 11.66 14.14 -20.10
C HIS A 55 11.00 14.78 -21.32
N ASP A 56 11.59 14.61 -22.51
CA ASP A 56 11.07 15.12 -23.79
C ASP A 56 10.00 14.21 -24.44
N HIS A 57 9.75 13.02 -23.89
CA HIS A 57 8.73 12.10 -24.40
C HIS A 57 7.33 12.61 -23.98
N PRO A 58 6.35 12.68 -24.90
CA PRO A 58 5.02 13.24 -24.61
C PRO A 58 4.30 12.50 -23.47
N ASP A 59 4.47 11.18 -23.39
CA ASP A 59 3.86 10.35 -22.35
C ASP A 59 4.71 10.20 -21.08
N CYS A 60 5.80 10.96 -20.93
CA CYS A 60 6.63 10.90 -19.73
C CYS A 60 5.79 11.18 -18.47
N PRO A 61 5.86 10.36 -17.40
CA PRO A 61 5.09 10.57 -16.18
C PRO A 61 5.72 11.69 -15.32
N GLN A 62 5.72 12.90 -15.85
CA GLN A 62 6.36 14.06 -15.23
C GLN A 62 5.75 14.33 -13.86
N GLY A 63 6.59 14.48 -12.84
CA GLY A 63 6.20 14.72 -11.45
C GLY A 63 5.97 13.45 -10.61
N LEU A 64 6.00 12.26 -11.21
CA LEU A 64 5.81 11.00 -10.50
C LEU A 64 6.88 10.77 -9.41
N THR A 65 8.13 11.15 -9.67
CA THR A 65 9.22 11.07 -8.70
C THR A 65 8.91 11.84 -7.43
N GLU A 66 8.43 13.08 -7.58
CA GLU A 66 8.14 13.93 -6.42
C GLU A 66 6.90 13.44 -5.69
N HIS A 67 5.89 12.97 -6.43
CA HIS A 67 4.71 12.35 -5.84
C HIS A 67 5.07 11.11 -5.00
N LEU A 68 5.86 10.19 -5.56
CA LEU A 68 6.34 9.00 -4.84
C LEU A 68 7.22 9.35 -3.63
N ARG A 69 7.98 10.46 -3.70
CA ARG A 69 8.83 10.90 -2.58
C ARG A 69 7.97 11.36 -1.42
N ASN A 70 6.92 12.11 -1.71
CA ASN A 70 5.96 12.54 -0.70
C ASN A 70 5.19 11.34 -0.14
N MET A 71 4.70 10.43 -0.98
CA MET A 71 4.08 9.18 -0.52
C MET A 71 4.98 8.37 0.41
N ALA A 72 6.27 8.23 0.06
CA ALA A 72 7.21 7.48 0.89
C ALA A 72 7.42 8.13 2.27
N ARG A 73 7.45 9.47 2.33
CA ARG A 73 7.55 10.19 3.60
C ARG A 73 6.28 10.02 4.45
N GLU A 74 5.11 10.25 3.86
CA GLU A 74 3.84 10.17 4.60
C GLU A 74 3.56 8.75 5.07
N LEU A 75 3.76 7.75 4.20
CA LEU A 75 3.54 6.34 4.56
C LEU A 75 4.54 5.88 5.64
N GLU A 76 5.80 6.33 5.60
CA GLU A 76 6.76 6.02 6.68
C GLU A 76 6.32 6.61 8.02
N GLN A 77 5.87 7.87 8.04
CA GLN A 77 5.39 8.51 9.27
C GLN A 77 4.14 7.81 9.81
N HIS A 78 3.22 7.46 8.91
CA HIS A 78 2.03 6.66 9.20
C HIS A 78 2.39 5.33 9.87
N MET A 79 3.16 4.49 9.17
CA MET A 79 3.59 3.17 9.66
C MET A 79 4.36 3.26 10.99
N GLN A 80 5.15 4.32 11.23
CA GLN A 80 5.82 4.52 12.51
C GLN A 80 4.86 4.77 13.68
N LYS A 81 3.77 5.50 13.47
CA LYS A 81 2.75 5.69 14.53
C LYS A 81 2.10 4.37 14.88
N GLU A 82 1.86 3.53 13.88
CA GLU A 82 1.30 2.22 14.10
C GLU A 82 2.26 1.30 14.83
N GLU A 83 3.48 1.15 14.30
CA GLU A 83 4.56 0.31 14.84
C GLU A 83 4.93 0.69 16.28
N MET A 84 4.99 1.98 16.59
CA MET A 84 5.47 2.46 17.88
C MET A 84 4.37 2.58 18.93
N ILE A 85 3.13 2.87 18.51
CA ILE A 85 2.05 3.25 19.43
C ILE A 85 0.83 2.35 19.26
N LEU A 86 0.19 2.35 18.09
CA LEU A 86 -1.11 1.70 17.92
C LEU A 86 -1.00 0.18 18.04
N PHE A 87 -0.14 -0.47 17.27
CA PHE A 87 -0.01 -1.92 17.29
C PHE A 87 0.43 -2.46 18.65
N PRO A 88 1.43 -1.89 19.37
CA PRO A 88 1.74 -2.32 20.72
C PRO A 88 0.57 -2.17 21.71
N MET A 89 -0.25 -1.13 21.54
CA MET A 89 -1.44 -0.91 22.38
C MET A 89 -2.50 -1.99 22.12
N LEU A 90 -2.77 -2.32 20.85
CA LEU A 90 -3.71 -3.38 20.48
C LEU A 90 -3.23 -4.76 20.96
N ALA A 91 -1.97 -5.11 20.70
CA ALA A 91 -1.38 -6.40 21.10
C ALA A 91 -1.35 -6.62 22.63
N ARG A 92 -1.36 -5.55 23.43
CA ARG A 92 -1.43 -5.60 24.91
C ARG A 92 -2.87 -5.64 25.45
N GLY A 93 -3.88 -5.72 24.57
CA GLY A 93 -5.29 -5.72 24.96
C GLY A 93 -5.79 -4.36 25.47
N GLN A 94 -5.12 -3.26 25.11
CA GLN A 94 -5.50 -1.90 25.51
C GLN A 94 -6.37 -1.19 24.46
N GLY A 95 -6.94 -1.95 23.51
CA GLY A 95 -7.64 -1.39 22.35
C GLY A 95 -8.92 -0.61 22.66
N ALA A 96 -9.52 -0.75 23.85
CA ALA A 96 -10.63 0.11 24.28
C ALA A 96 -10.29 1.61 24.31
N MET A 97 -9.00 1.96 24.42
CA MET A 97 -8.51 3.35 24.37
C MET A 97 -8.05 3.78 22.98
N ALA A 98 -8.14 2.90 21.97
CA ALA A 98 -7.58 3.11 20.65
C ALA A 98 -8.46 3.91 19.70
N GLY A 99 -9.71 4.23 20.07
CA GLY A 99 -10.66 4.90 19.17
C GLY A 99 -10.12 6.21 18.58
N GLY A 100 -9.50 7.07 19.39
CA GLY A 100 -8.89 8.32 18.91
C GLY A 100 -7.75 8.08 17.90
N PRO A 101 -6.69 7.31 18.28
CA PRO A 101 -5.63 6.94 17.36
C PRO A 101 -6.10 6.27 16.06
N ILE A 102 -7.08 5.35 16.12
CA ILE A 102 -7.63 4.68 14.95
C ILE A 102 -8.28 5.69 14.00
N GLN A 103 -9.04 6.67 14.51
CA GLN A 103 -9.65 7.69 13.65
C GLN A 103 -8.61 8.55 12.90
N VAL A 104 -7.44 8.78 13.50
CA VAL A 104 -6.33 9.46 12.81
C VAL A 104 -5.78 8.58 11.69
N MET A 105 -5.56 7.28 11.93
CA MET A 105 -5.06 6.36 10.89
C MET A 105 -6.06 6.23 9.73
N LEU A 106 -7.37 6.16 10.01
CA LEU A 106 -8.40 6.14 8.96
C LEU A 106 -8.36 7.38 8.06
N GLY A 107 -8.19 8.58 8.64
CA GLY A 107 -8.03 9.80 7.83
C GLY A 107 -6.78 9.78 6.95
N GLU A 108 -5.68 9.23 7.46
CA GLU A 108 -4.44 9.07 6.69
C GLU A 108 -4.57 8.00 5.61
N HIS A 109 -5.39 6.97 5.81
CA HIS A 109 -5.74 5.99 4.78
C HIS A 109 -6.50 6.63 3.62
N ASP A 110 -7.42 7.56 3.89
CA ASP A 110 -8.10 8.33 2.85
C ASP A 110 -7.09 9.18 2.04
N ASP A 111 -6.13 9.81 2.72
CA ASP A 111 -5.05 10.56 2.06
C ASP A 111 -4.16 9.65 1.20
N HIS A 112 -3.84 8.44 1.67
CA HIS A 112 -3.10 7.44 0.90
C HIS A 112 -3.89 6.92 -0.30
N ALA A 113 -5.21 6.72 -0.18
CA ALA A 113 -6.07 6.36 -1.29
C ALA A 113 -6.11 7.46 -2.37
N ALA A 114 -6.18 8.73 -1.96
CA ALA A 114 -6.09 9.87 -2.87
C ALA A 114 -4.72 9.94 -3.57
N ALA A 115 -3.63 9.66 -2.85
CA ALA A 115 -2.30 9.61 -3.41
C ALA A 115 -2.13 8.47 -4.44
N ILE A 116 -2.73 7.30 -4.20
CA ILE A 116 -2.80 6.20 -5.18
C ILE A 116 -3.54 6.65 -6.45
N ALA A 117 -4.70 7.29 -6.31
CA ALA A 117 -5.47 7.78 -7.45
C ALA A 117 -4.66 8.79 -8.30
N HIS A 118 -3.79 9.58 -7.68
CA HIS A 118 -2.94 10.51 -8.42
C HIS A 118 -1.84 9.79 -9.23
N ILE A 119 -1.36 8.62 -8.81
CA ILE A 119 -0.45 7.79 -9.64
C ILE A 119 -1.14 7.44 -10.96
N ASP A 120 -2.42 7.08 -10.92
CA ASP A 120 -3.20 6.73 -12.13
C ASP A 120 -3.22 7.89 -13.13
N VAL A 121 -3.45 9.12 -12.64
CA VAL A 121 -3.43 10.33 -13.47
C VAL A 121 -2.06 10.58 -14.08
N LEU A 122 -0.99 10.54 -13.27
CA LEU A 122 0.38 10.80 -13.73
C LEU A 122 0.89 9.76 -14.73
N THR A 123 0.32 8.56 -14.69
CA THR A 123 0.76 7.42 -15.52
C THR A 123 -0.20 7.08 -16.64
N ASN A 124 -1.28 7.86 -16.80
CA ASN A 124 -2.38 7.58 -17.73
C ASN A 124 -2.91 6.15 -17.58
N GLY A 125 -3.34 5.79 -16.37
CA GLY A 125 -3.88 4.46 -16.10
C GLY A 125 -2.84 3.35 -16.08
N LEU A 126 -1.58 3.67 -15.76
CA LEU A 126 -0.44 2.76 -15.95
C LEU A 126 -0.35 2.20 -17.38
N SER A 127 -0.80 2.97 -18.38
CA SER A 127 -0.71 2.59 -19.79
C SER A 127 0.68 2.85 -20.33
N LEU A 128 1.38 1.80 -20.77
CA LEU A 128 2.70 1.92 -21.36
C LEU A 128 2.62 2.37 -22.83
N PRO A 129 3.40 3.39 -23.24
CA PRO A 129 3.59 3.70 -24.65
C PRO A 129 4.33 2.60 -25.40
N ASP A 130 4.15 2.55 -26.72
CA ASP A 130 4.86 1.61 -27.58
C ASP A 130 6.38 1.82 -27.52
N GLY A 131 7.14 0.72 -27.42
CA GLY A 131 8.60 0.76 -27.56
C GLY A 131 9.38 1.33 -26.37
N VAL A 132 8.75 1.63 -25.22
CA VAL A 132 9.46 2.16 -24.04
C VAL A 132 10.55 1.22 -23.51
N CYS A 133 11.51 1.76 -22.76
CA CYS A 133 12.62 1.00 -22.22
C CYS A 133 12.20 0.06 -21.07
N ASN A 134 13.06 -0.91 -20.75
CA ASN A 134 12.78 -1.88 -19.67
C ASN A 134 12.64 -1.22 -18.29
N SER A 135 13.31 -0.07 -18.04
CA SER A 135 13.15 0.65 -16.78
C SER A 135 11.75 1.25 -16.62
N TRP A 136 11.15 1.73 -17.71
CA TRP A 136 9.77 2.23 -17.69
C TRP A 136 8.76 1.10 -17.49
N ARG A 137 8.93 -0.03 -18.21
CA ARG A 137 8.10 -1.22 -17.96
C ARG A 137 8.20 -1.68 -16.50
N GLY A 138 9.43 -1.78 -15.98
CA GLY A 138 9.69 -2.16 -14.60
C GLY A 138 9.05 -1.20 -13.58
N LEU A 139 9.09 0.11 -13.86
CA LEU A 139 8.43 1.12 -13.02
C LEU A 139 6.92 0.84 -12.93
N TYR A 140 6.24 0.67 -14.07
CA TYR A 140 4.78 0.51 -14.08
C TYR A 140 4.34 -0.83 -13.48
N THR A 141 5.08 -1.92 -13.73
CA THR A 141 4.85 -3.21 -13.05
C THR A 141 5.04 -3.09 -11.53
N GLY A 142 6.07 -2.37 -11.10
CA GLY A 142 6.31 -2.09 -9.69
C GLY A 142 5.18 -1.26 -9.06
N LEU A 143 4.71 -0.22 -9.75
CA LEU A 143 3.61 0.63 -9.29
C LEU A 143 2.32 -0.18 -9.13
N GLN A 144 2.00 -1.04 -10.10
CA GLN A 144 0.82 -1.89 -10.02
C GLN A 144 0.87 -2.83 -8.80
N THR A 145 2.04 -3.41 -8.54
CA THR A 145 2.26 -4.25 -7.35
C THR A 145 2.11 -3.44 -6.06
N PHE A 146 2.76 -2.28 -5.97
CA PHE A 146 2.72 -1.41 -4.80
C PHE A 146 1.30 -0.93 -4.49
N VAL A 147 0.56 -0.47 -5.52
CA VAL A 147 -0.83 -0.02 -5.39
C VAL A 147 -1.71 -1.15 -4.88
N SER A 148 -1.61 -2.34 -5.47
CA SER A 148 -2.40 -3.49 -5.02
C SER A 148 -2.05 -3.90 -3.59
N ASP A 149 -0.76 -3.90 -3.22
CA ASP A 149 -0.33 -4.24 -1.87
C ASP A 149 -0.84 -3.21 -0.85
N LEU A 150 -0.71 -1.91 -1.14
CA LEU A 150 -1.12 -0.84 -0.23
C LEU A 150 -2.65 -0.80 -0.04
N GLN A 151 -3.42 -1.09 -1.09
CA GLN A 151 -4.88 -1.23 -0.97
C GLN A 151 -5.27 -2.41 -0.07
N LYS A 152 -4.63 -3.58 -0.25
CA LYS A 152 -4.88 -4.76 0.59
C LYS A 152 -4.45 -4.56 2.04
N HIS A 153 -3.33 -3.87 2.24
CA HIS A 153 -2.84 -3.45 3.54
C HIS A 153 -3.90 -2.61 4.28
N ILE A 154 -4.29 -1.48 3.70
CA ILE A 154 -5.29 -0.57 4.27
C ILE A 154 -6.61 -1.29 4.52
N GLN A 155 -7.01 -2.20 3.62
CA GLN A 155 -8.23 -2.98 3.79
C GLN A 155 -8.17 -3.89 5.03
N LEU A 156 -7.07 -4.62 5.22
CA LEU A 156 -6.91 -5.49 6.39
C LEU A 156 -6.94 -4.69 7.69
N GLU A 157 -6.36 -3.50 7.69
CA GLU A 157 -6.39 -2.62 8.86
C GLU A 157 -7.78 -2.08 9.13
N ASN A 158 -8.42 -1.47 8.13
CA ASN A 158 -9.73 -0.84 8.28
C ASN A 158 -10.81 -1.86 8.62
N ASP A 159 -10.92 -2.90 7.78
CA ASP A 159 -12.09 -3.77 7.76
C ASP A 159 -11.97 -4.92 8.78
N ILE A 160 -10.75 -5.22 9.23
CA ILE A 160 -10.52 -6.31 10.19
C ILE A 160 -9.93 -5.79 11.49
N LEU A 161 -8.73 -5.21 11.48
CA LEU A 161 -8.04 -4.87 12.74
C LEU A 161 -8.76 -3.74 13.50
N PHE A 162 -9.05 -2.63 12.84
CA PHE A 162 -9.67 -1.45 13.43
C PHE A 162 -11.16 -1.63 13.66
N ALA A 163 -11.86 -2.34 12.77
CA ALA A 163 -13.27 -2.66 12.93
C ALA A 163 -13.58 -3.37 14.27
N ARG A 164 -12.66 -4.21 14.78
CA ARG A 164 -12.78 -4.86 16.10
C ARG A 164 -12.93 -3.87 17.27
N TYR A 165 -12.48 -2.62 17.09
CA TYR A 165 -12.41 -1.59 18.13
C TYR A 165 -13.32 -0.39 17.92
N LEU A 166 -13.85 -0.21 16.71
CA LEU A 166 -14.83 0.84 16.40
C LEU A 166 -16.28 0.37 16.48
N SER A 167 -16.50 -0.95 16.47
CA SER A 167 -17.83 -1.57 16.50
C SER A 167 -18.38 -1.81 17.92
N ALA A 168 -17.82 -1.15 18.93
CA ALA A 168 -18.16 -1.31 20.34
C ALA A 168 -19.19 -0.28 20.83
#